data_AF-A0A4U9D468-F1
#
_entry.id   AF-A0A4U9D468-F1
#
_cell.length_a   1.000
_cell.length_b   1.000
_cell.length_c   1.000
_cell.angle_alpha   90.00
_cell.angle_beta   90.00
_cell.angle_gamma   90.00
#
_symmetry.space_group_name_H-M   'P 1'
#
loop_
_entity.id
_entity.type
_entity.pdbx_description
1 polymer ?
#
loop_
_entity_poly.entity_id
_entity_poly.type
_entity_poly.pdbx_seq_one_letter_code
_entity_poly.pdbx_strand_id
1 'polypeptide(L)' 'MKALSKLKAEEGIWMTDVPEPEVGHNDLLIKIRKTGNLRYRRTHL' A
#
# COMPACT_ATOMS: atom_id res chain seq x y z
N MET A 1 -5.93 5.84 -7.95
CA MET A 1 -6.11 5.39 -6.56
C MET A 1 -4.91 5.73 -5.69
N LYS A 2 -5.13 5.98 -4.39
CA LYS A 2 -4.05 6.19 -3.41
C LYS A 2 -3.49 4.86 -2.93
N ALA A 3 -2.18 4.69 -2.99
CA ALA A 3 -1.48 3.48 -2.58
C ALA A 3 -0.31 3.81 -1.65
N LEU A 4 -0.04 2.92 -0.69
CA LEU A 4 1.20 2.95 0.09
C LEU A 4 2.25 2.15 -0.69
N SER A 5 3.33 2.81 -1.12
CA SER A 5 4.39 2.18 -1.90
C SER A 5 5.76 2.37 -1.25
N LYS A 6 6.58 1.33 -1.27
CA LYS A 6 7.99 1.38 -0.88
C LYS A 6 8.83 1.70 -2.12
N LEU A 7 8.93 2.99 -2.45
CA LEU A 7 9.64 3.46 -3.64
C LEU A 7 11.17 3.42 -3.50
N LYS A 8 11.69 3.48 -2.27
CA LYS A 8 13.13 3.44 -1.97
C LYS A 8 13.44 2.30 -1.00
N ALA A 9 14.66 1.79 -1.06
CA ALA A 9 15.20 0.80 -0.13
C ALA A 9 15.57 1.42 1.25
N GLU A 10 14.90 2.49 1.65
CA GLU A 10 15.10 3.19 2.92
C GLU A 10 13.96 2.84 3.90
N GLU A 11 14.15 3.18 5.18
CA GLU A 11 13.09 3.01 6.17
C GLU A 11 11.97 4.04 5.96
N GLY A 12 10.78 3.55 5.63
CA GLY A 12 9.61 4.38 5.41
C GLY A 12 8.65 3.79 4.39
N ILE A 13 7.47 4.40 4.31
CA ILE A 13 6.46 4.10 3.29
C ILE A 13 5.83 5.43 2.89
N TRP A 14 5.55 5.59 1.60
CA TRP A 14 5.03 6.84 1.06
C TRP A 14 3.66 6.61 0.43
N MET A 15 2.80 7.63 0.55
CA MET A 15 1.53 7.68 -0.15
C MET A 15 1.77 8.18 -1.57
N THR A 16 1.35 7.39 -2.55
CA THR A 16 1.49 7.70 -3.97
C THR A 16 0.13 7.57 -4.66
N ASP A 17 -0.14 8.46 -5.60
CA ASP A 17 -1.27 8.31 -6.51
C ASP A 17 -0.84 7.45 -7.71
N VAL A 18 -1.55 6.34 -7.91
CA VAL A 18 -1.32 5.38 -8.99
C VAL A 18 -2.61 5.22 -9.81
N PRO A 19 -2.54 4.86 -11.10
CA PRO A 19 -3.74 4.55 -11.87
C PRO A 19 -4.52 3.36 -11.27
N GLU A 20 -5.79 3.21 -11.64
CA GLU A 20 -6.54 1.99 -11.30
C GLU A 20 -6.00 0.80 -12.09
N PRO A 21 -5.87 -0.39 -11.47
CA PRO A 21 -5.31 -1.56 -12.13
C PRO A 21 -6.29 -2.12 -13.17
N GLU A 22 -5.74 -2.64 -14.27
CA GLU A 22 -6.49 -3.44 -15.23
C GLU A 22 -6.72 -4.85 -14.68
N VAL A 23 -7.89 -5.43 -14.96
CA VAL A 23 -8.33 -6.72 -14.42
C VAL A 23 -8.36 -7.73 -15.55
N GLY A 24 -7.61 -8.83 -15.44
CA GLY A 24 -7.65 -9.94 -16.41
C GLY A 24 -8.89 -10.83 -16.25
N HIS A 25 -9.03 -11.83 -17.12
CA HIS A 25 -10.21 -12.73 -17.14
C HIS A 25 -10.48 -13.45 -15.80
N ASN A 26 -9.43 -13.72 -15.01
CA ASN A 26 -9.53 -14.44 -13.73
C ASN A 26 -9.15 -13.59 -12.51
N ASP A 27 -9.06 -12.27 -12.66
CA ASP A 27 -8.70 -11.38 -11.56
C ASP A 27 -9.95 -10.77 -10.92
N LEU A 28 -9.83 -10.41 -9.63
CA LEU A 28 -10.87 -9.70 -8.90
C LEU A 28 -10.35 -8.35 -8.43
N LEU A 29 -11.09 -7.28 -8.79
CA LEU A 29 -10.82 -5.94 -8.28
C LEU A 29 -11.49 -5.76 -6.91
N ILE A 30 -10.68 -5.74 -5.84
CA ILE A 30 -11.16 -5.61 -4.47
C ILE A 30 -11.07 -4.16 -4.00
N LYS A 31 -12.21 -3.58 -3.61
CA LYS A 31 -12.23 -2.26 -2.97
C LYS A 31 -11.91 -2.36 -1.49
N ILE A 32 -10.70 -1.96 -1.12
CA ILE A 32 -10.22 -1.96 0.27
C ILE A 32 -10.94 -0.87 1.07
N ARG A 33 -11.64 -1.25 2.15
CA ARG A 33 -12.32 -0.32 3.08
C ARG A 33 -11.54 -0.06 4.37
N LYS A 34 -10.83 -1.08 4.86
CA LYS A 34 -9.99 -1.01 6.06
C LYS A 34 -8.81 -1.94 5.87
N THR A 35 -7.60 -1.40 5.93
CA THR A 35 -6.37 -2.19 6.03
C THR A 35 -6.03 -2.44 7.49
N GLY A 36 -5.24 -3.49 7.77
CA GLY A 36 -4.81 -3.84 9.12
C GLY A 36 -4.05 -2.70 9.82
N ASN A 37 -3.91 -2.81 11.15
CA ASN A 37 -3.17 -1.85 11.94
C ASN A 37 -1.67 -2.02 11.70
N LEU A 38 -1.08 -1.10 10.94
CA LEU A 38 0.36 -1.05 10.73
C LEU A 38 1.03 -0.48 11.99
N ARG A 39 1.48 -1.35 12.90
CA ARG A 39 2.32 -0.93 14.02
C ARG A 39 3.77 -0.82 13.55
N TYR A 40 4.25 0.42 13.38
CA TYR A 40 5.69 0.68 13.30
C TYR A 40 6.25 0.54 14.71
N ARG A 41 6.96 -0.57 14.98
CA ARG A 41 7.60 -0.81 16.27
C ARG A 41 8.87 0.04 16.33
N ARG A 42 8.70 1.32 16.67
CA ARG A 42 9.80 2.27 16.86
C ARG A 42 10.47 1.94 18.19
N THR A 43 11.40 0.99 18.20
CA THR A 43 12.31 0.81 19.34
C THR A 43 13.17 2.07 19.43
N HIS A 44 12.79 2.98 20.33
CA HIS A 44 13.70 4.03 20.77
C HIS A 44 14.69 3.38 21.72
N LEU A 45 15.98 3.55 21.40
CA LEU A 45 17.07 3.49 22.35
C LEU A 45 16.93 4.61 23.38
#